data_AF-A0A9W7BNY6-F1
#
_entry.id   AF-A0A9W7BNY6-F1
#
_cell.length_a   1.000
_cell.length_b   1.000
_cell.length_c   1.000
_cell.angle_alpha   90.00
_cell.angle_beta   90.00
_cell.angle_gamma   90.00
#
_symmetry.space_group_name_H-M   'P 1'
#
loop_
_entity.id
_entity.type
_entity.pdbx_description
1 polymer ?
#
loop_
_entity_poly.entity_id
_entity_poly.type
_entity_poly.pdbx_seq_one_letter_code
_entity_poly.pdbx_strand_id
1 'polypeptide(L)'
;MLAFARELLTALHDYIPEATQKSPAFTRRNIFLRDDYKCQYCSSKFAPRDLTLDHVVPRCEGGRLEWKNAVSCCRVCNGRKGCKSLKVRKRYHEYVRRAERAVSVCVRIFVEQEDVTRRFAPPLAALR
;
A
#
# COMPACT_ATOMS: atom_id res chain seq x y z
N MET A 1 10.44 -14.86 -23.78
CA MET A 1 9.57 -14.02 -22.91
C MET A 1 10.03 -13.99 -21.45
N LEU A 2 10.34 -15.11 -20.79
CA LEU A 2 10.75 -15.12 -19.37
C LEU A 2 12.12 -14.46 -19.09
N ALA A 3 13.07 -14.52 -20.02
CA ALA A 3 14.38 -13.87 -19.87
C ALA A 3 14.29 -12.34 -19.77
N PHE A 4 13.44 -11.72 -20.60
CA PHE A 4 13.21 -10.27 -20.61
C PHE A 4 12.55 -9.78 -19.32
N ALA A 5 11.60 -10.55 -18.77
CA ALA A 5 10.98 -10.24 -17.48
C ALA A 5 11.99 -10.33 -16.32
N ARG A 6 12.96 -11.25 -16.39
CA ARG A 6 14.02 -11.38 -15.37
C ARG A 6 14.99 -10.21 -15.42
N GLU A 7 15.42 -9.79 -16.60
CA GLU A 7 16.30 -8.61 -16.79
C GLU A 7 15.63 -7.31 -16.33
N LEU A 8 14.35 -7.12 -16.65
CA LEU A 8 13.56 -5.99 -16.15
C LEU A 8 13.45 -5.99 -14.63
N LEU A 9 13.28 -7.17 -14.01
CA LEU A 9 13.18 -7.29 -12.56
C LEU A 9 14.52 -6.94 -11.88
N THR A 10 15.63 -7.43 -12.43
CA THR A 10 16.98 -7.14 -11.93
C THR A 10 17.30 -5.64 -12.07
N ALA A 11 17.05 -5.06 -13.24
CA ALA A 11 17.24 -3.63 -13.47
C ALA A 11 16.36 -2.77 -12.55
N LEU A 12 15.13 -3.21 -12.25
CA LEU A 12 14.27 -2.54 -11.28
C LEU A 12 14.86 -2.62 -9.87
N HIS A 13 15.37 -3.79 -9.47
CA HIS A 13 15.99 -4.00 -8.16
C HIS A 13 17.26 -3.17 -7.98
N ASP A 14 18.06 -3.03 -9.03
CA ASP A 14 19.29 -2.21 -9.02
C ASP A 14 18.99 -0.70 -9.11
N TYR A 15 17.88 -0.32 -9.73
CA TYR A 15 17.38 1.07 -9.75
C TYR A 15 16.74 1.50 -8.43
N ILE A 16 16.35 0.53 -7.58
CA ILE A 16 15.73 0.72 -6.28
C ILE A 16 16.89 0.92 -5.25
N PRO A 17 17.23 2.17 -4.86
CA PRO A 17 18.42 2.43 -4.04
C PRO A 17 18.30 1.77 -2.67
N GLU A 18 19.40 1.44 -1.98
CA GLU A 18 19.39 0.81 -0.64
C GLU A 18 18.48 1.51 0.39
N ALA A 19 18.17 2.79 0.19
CA ALA A 19 17.18 3.57 0.93
C ALA A 19 15.75 2.96 0.92
N THR A 20 15.34 2.26 -0.15
CA THR A 20 14.03 1.58 -0.26
C THR A 20 14.01 0.21 0.43
N GLN A 21 15.14 -0.27 0.97
CA GLN A 21 15.18 -1.48 1.81
C GLN A 21 14.60 -1.21 3.21
N LYS A 22 14.48 0.07 3.60
CA LYS A 22 13.77 0.44 4.83
C LYS A 22 12.27 0.23 4.60
N SER A 23 11.57 -0.30 5.60
CA SER A 23 10.10 -0.38 5.54
C SER A 23 9.52 1.04 5.55
N PRO A 24 8.54 1.36 4.70
CA PRO A 24 7.92 2.67 4.68
C PRO A 24 7.29 2.98 6.05
N ALA A 25 7.32 4.25 6.42
CA ALA A 25 6.73 4.70 7.67
C ALA A 25 5.23 4.33 7.70
N PHE A 26 4.76 3.81 8.85
CA PHE A 26 3.35 3.50 9.04
C PHE A 26 2.55 4.79 9.21
N THR A 27 2.00 5.31 8.11
CA THR A 27 1.19 6.53 8.09
C THR A 27 -0.13 6.29 7.37
N ARG A 28 -1.16 7.09 7.68
CA ARG A 28 -2.46 7.04 6.97
C ARG A 28 -2.30 7.17 5.47
N ARG A 29 -1.46 8.12 5.03
CA ARG A 29 -1.17 8.35 3.62
C ARG A 29 -0.60 7.10 2.96
N ASN A 30 0.33 6.42 3.63
CA ASN A 30 1.01 5.25 3.08
C ASN A 30 0.09 4.03 2.97
N ILE A 31 -0.83 3.86 3.92
CA ILE A 31 -1.89 2.83 3.80
C ILE A 31 -2.84 3.16 2.65
N PHE A 32 -3.20 4.43 2.45
CA PHE A 32 -4.07 4.81 1.33
C PHE A 32 -3.39 4.61 -0.02
N LEU A 33 -2.11 4.95 -0.14
CA LEU A 33 -1.29 4.70 -1.33
C LEU A 33 -1.17 3.20 -1.63
N ARG A 34 -0.88 2.38 -0.62
CA ARG A 34 -0.86 0.91 -0.73
C ARG A 34 -2.15 0.38 -1.33
N ASP A 35 -3.28 0.89 -0.83
CA ASP A 35 -4.60 0.42 -1.21
C ASP A 35 -5.15 1.12 -2.47
N ASP A 36 -4.33 1.90 -3.19
CA ASP A 36 -4.72 2.70 -4.36
C ASP A 36 -5.91 3.63 -4.11
N TYR A 37 -6.03 4.15 -2.88
CA TYR A 37 -7.16 4.95 -2.42
C TYR A 37 -8.52 4.22 -2.57
N LYS A 38 -8.51 2.88 -2.57
CA LYS A 38 -9.73 2.05 -2.65
C LYS A 38 -10.10 1.51 -1.29
N CYS A 39 -11.36 1.70 -0.89
CA CYS A 39 -11.89 1.05 0.30
C CYS A 39 -11.76 -0.47 0.14
N GLN A 40 -11.11 -1.14 1.10
CA GLN A 40 -10.93 -2.58 1.01
C GLN A 40 -12.27 -3.34 1.13
N TYR A 41 -13.31 -2.77 1.72
CA TYR A 41 -14.58 -3.47 1.90
C TYR A 41 -15.49 -3.41 0.66
N CYS A 42 -15.63 -2.25 0.03
CA CYS A 42 -16.47 -2.09 -1.18
C CYS A 42 -15.68 -2.03 -2.49
N SER A 43 -14.34 -1.98 -2.43
CA SER A 43 -13.42 -1.88 -3.57
C SER A 43 -13.53 -0.60 -4.41
N SER A 44 -14.39 0.35 -4.04
CA SER A 44 -14.53 1.65 -4.72
C SER A 44 -13.38 2.59 -4.37
N LYS A 45 -13.00 3.47 -5.30
CA LYS A 45 -11.96 4.48 -5.12
C LYS A 45 -12.55 5.76 -4.51
N PHE A 46 -11.81 6.42 -3.63
CA PHE A 46 -12.26 7.59 -2.89
C PHE A 46 -11.17 8.65 -2.83
N ALA A 47 -11.56 9.91 -2.58
CA ALA A 47 -10.61 10.95 -2.24
C ALA A 47 -10.01 10.69 -0.84
N PRO A 48 -8.78 11.16 -0.54
CA PRO A 48 -8.13 10.92 0.75
C PRO A 48 -8.94 11.35 1.97
N ARG A 49 -9.73 12.43 1.84
CA ARG A 49 -10.60 12.98 2.91
C ARG A 49 -11.79 12.09 3.27
N ASP A 50 -12.21 11.25 2.33
CA ASP A 50 -13.37 10.36 2.45
C ASP A 50 -12.94 8.94 2.91
N LEU A 51 -11.63 8.71 2.95
CA LEU A 51 -11.03 7.49 3.49
C LEU A 51 -10.66 7.63 4.96
N THR A 52 -10.86 6.52 5.65
CA THR A 52 -10.50 6.30 7.04
C THR A 52 -9.60 5.07 7.12
N LEU A 53 -8.84 4.96 8.22
CA LEU A 53 -8.20 3.69 8.56
C LEU A 53 -9.18 2.85 9.37
N ASP A 54 -9.24 1.56 9.05
CA ASP A 54 -9.93 0.58 9.88
C ASP A 54 -9.00 -0.59 10.22
N HIS A 55 -9.30 -1.25 11.34
CA HIS A 55 -8.62 -2.45 11.78
C HIS A 55 -9.38 -3.68 11.29
N VAL A 56 -8.72 -4.56 10.55
CA VAL A 56 -9.30 -5.83 10.06
C VAL A 56 -9.76 -6.67 11.25
N VAL A 57 -8.91 -6.79 12.27
CA VAL A 57 -9.21 -7.26 13.61
C VAL A 57 -9.48 -6.03 14.49
N PRO A 58 -10.68 -5.86 15.03
CA PRO A 58 -11.06 -4.67 15.78
C PRO A 58 -10.27 -4.56 17.09
N ARG A 59 -10.12 -3.33 17.60
CA ARG A 59 -9.40 -3.06 18.86
C ARG A 59 -9.98 -3.80 20.06
N CYS A 60 -11.30 -3.97 20.11
CA CYS A 60 -11.99 -4.71 21.19
C CYS A 60 -11.60 -6.20 21.25
N GLU A 61 -11.08 -6.76 20.16
CA GLU A 61 -10.53 -8.14 20.11
C GLU A 61 -9.00 -8.15 20.21
N GLY A 62 -8.38 -7.05 20.64
CA GLY A 62 -6.92 -6.92 20.77
C GLY A 62 -6.19 -6.63 19.45
N GLY A 63 -6.91 -6.24 18.39
CA GLY A 63 -6.29 -5.88 17.11
C GLY A 63 -5.41 -4.63 17.22
N ARG A 64 -4.14 -4.75 16.81
CA ARG A 64 -3.14 -3.67 16.87
C ARG A 64 -3.20 -2.79 15.63
N LEU A 65 -2.76 -1.54 15.76
CA LEU A 65 -2.62 -0.64 14.63
C LEU A 65 -1.25 -0.87 13.97
N GLU A 66 -1.22 -1.73 12.97
CA GLU A 66 0.00 -2.18 12.29
C GLU A 66 -0.28 -2.48 10.82
N TRP A 67 0.75 -2.56 10.00
CA TRP A 67 0.64 -2.74 8.54
C TRP A 67 -0.28 -3.89 8.12
N LYS A 68 -0.17 -5.05 8.79
CA LYS A 68 -0.96 -6.25 8.49
C LYS A 68 -2.44 -6.17 8.93
N ASN A 69 -2.76 -5.26 9.85
CA ASN A 69 -4.10 -5.14 10.43
C ASN A 69 -4.82 -3.84 10.05
N ALA A 70 -4.11 -2.84 9.51
CA ALA A 70 -4.69 -1.59 9.08
C ALA A 70 -5.04 -1.61 7.58
N VAL A 71 -6.23 -1.14 7.23
CA VAL A 71 -6.70 -1.02 5.85
C VAL A 71 -7.41 0.31 5.61
N SER A 72 -7.41 0.77 4.36
CA SER A 72 -8.24 1.90 3.94
C SER A 72 -9.70 1.50 3.84
N CYS A 73 -10.58 2.35 4.37
CA CYS A 73 -12.00 2.10 4.43
C CYS A 73 -12.79 3.41 4.27
N CYS A 74 -13.86 3.41 3.46
CA CYS A 74 -14.75 4.56 3.38
C CYS A 74 -15.58 4.69 4.67
N ARG A 75 -16.04 5.89 4.99
CA ARG A 75 -16.82 6.15 6.23
C ARG A 75 -18.06 5.27 6.35
N VAL A 76 -18.75 5.02 5.24
CA VAL A 76 -19.96 4.18 5.21
C VAL A 76 -19.64 2.73 5.58
N CYS A 77 -18.63 2.13 4.95
CA CYS A 77 -18.24 0.75 5.23
C CYS A 77 -17.65 0.60 6.64
N ASN A 78 -16.89 1.59 7.09
CA ASN A 78 -16.30 1.60 8.43
C ASN A 78 -17.40 1.64 9.51
N GLY A 79 -18.38 2.54 9.35
CA GLY A 79 -19.54 2.62 10.24
C GLY A 79 -20.39 1.34 10.25
N ARG A 80 -20.60 0.70 9.09
CA ARG A 80 -21.32 -0.58 8.98
C ARG A 80 -20.59 -1.74 9.66
N LYS A 81 -19.25 -1.74 9.65
CA LYS A 81 -18.46 -2.77 10.32
C LYS A 81 -18.51 -2.61 11.84
N GLY A 82 -18.29 -1.40 12.33
CA GLY A 82 -18.19 -1.14 13.77
C GLY A 82 -17.14 -2.06 14.43
N CYS A 83 -17.49 -2.65 15.57
CA CYS A 83 -16.63 -3.58 16.31
C CYS A 83 -16.67 -5.04 15.80
N LYS A 84 -17.23 -5.30 14.62
CA LYS A 84 -17.31 -6.67 14.08
C LYS A 84 -15.98 -7.09 13.45
N SER A 85 -15.48 -8.26 13.83
CA SER A 85 -14.26 -8.85 13.27
C SER A 85 -14.49 -9.43 11.89
N LEU A 86 -13.57 -9.14 10.98
CA LEU A 86 -13.60 -9.73 9.64
C LEU A 86 -12.93 -11.10 9.57
N LYS A 87 -12.33 -11.59 10.68
CA LYS A 87 -11.73 -12.94 10.74
C LYS A 87 -12.69 -14.04 10.27
N VAL A 88 -13.97 -13.89 10.59
CA VAL A 88 -15.03 -14.86 10.24
C VAL A 88 -15.53 -14.69 8.79
N ARG A 89 -15.13 -13.62 8.09
CA ARG A 89 -15.52 -13.41 6.70
C ARG A 89 -14.53 -14.09 5.76
N LYS A 90 -15.05 -14.82 4.76
CA LYS A 90 -14.28 -15.51 3.70
C LYS A 90 -13.20 -14.64 3.02
N ARG A 91 -13.34 -13.30 3.08
CA ARG A 91 -12.41 -12.33 2.48
C ARG A 91 -11.23 -11.91 3.39
N TYR A 92 -11.12 -12.40 4.63
CA TYR A 92 -10.00 -12.07 5.54
C TYR A 92 -8.62 -12.31 4.90
N HIS A 93 -8.40 -13.51 4.33
CA HIS A 93 -7.15 -13.84 3.65
C HIS A 93 -6.88 -12.99 2.40
N GLU A 94 -7.93 -12.45 1.77
CA GLU A 94 -7.77 -11.53 0.64
C GLU A 94 -7.28 -10.15 1.11
N TYR A 95 -7.76 -9.70 2.28
CA TYR A 95 -7.31 -8.45 2.91
C TYR A 95 -5.88 -8.53 3.42
N VAL A 96 -5.56 -9.61 4.14
CA VAL A 96 -4.21 -9.84 4.66
C VAL A 96 -3.23 -9.98 3.50
N ARG A 97 -3.54 -10.74 2.45
CA ARG A 97 -2.67 -10.83 1.26
C ARG A 97 -2.50 -9.51 0.53
N ARG A 98 -3.52 -8.64 0.48
CA ARG A 98 -3.36 -7.28 -0.07
C ARG A 98 -2.48 -6.40 0.81
N ALA A 99 -2.61 -6.50 2.14
CA ALA A 99 -1.76 -5.80 3.08
C ALA A 99 -0.30 -6.31 3.06
N GLU A 100 -0.10 -7.60 2.80
CA GLU A 100 1.21 -8.29 2.74
C GLU A 100 1.95 -8.12 1.40
N ARG A 101 1.29 -7.64 0.32
CA ARG A 101 1.94 -7.28 -0.97
C ARG A 101 2.82 -6.03 -0.87
N ALA A 102 3.52 -5.90 0.26
CA ALA A 102 4.39 -4.80 0.64
C ALA A 102 5.51 -4.53 -0.36
N VAL A 103 6.04 -5.52 -1.10
CA VAL A 103 7.19 -5.29 -2.01
C VAL A 103 6.85 -4.34 -3.17
N SER A 104 5.75 -4.56 -3.90
CA SER A 104 5.30 -3.66 -4.98
C SER A 104 4.79 -2.31 -4.45
N VAL A 105 4.25 -2.33 -3.23
CA VAL A 105 3.69 -1.17 -2.54
C VAL A 105 4.77 -0.25 -2.01
N CYS A 106 5.86 -0.79 -1.45
CA CYS A 106 7.03 -0.04 -1.02
C CYS A 106 7.56 0.77 -2.19
N VAL A 107 7.73 0.16 -3.37
CA VAL A 107 8.16 0.88 -4.58
C VAL A 107 7.22 2.04 -4.88
N ARG A 108 5.89 1.84 -4.88
CA ARG A 108 4.94 2.93 -5.13
C ARG A 108 4.99 4.04 -4.07
N ILE A 109 5.08 3.67 -2.79
CA ILE A 109 5.15 4.62 -1.68
C ILE A 109 6.46 5.41 -1.73
N PHE A 110 7.59 4.74 -1.95
CA PHE A 110 8.89 5.40 -2.08
C PHE A 110 8.96 6.28 -3.32
N VAL A 111 8.49 5.81 -4.48
CA VAL A 111 8.48 6.59 -5.72
C VAL A 111 7.62 7.86 -5.58
N GLU A 112 6.45 7.78 -4.93
CA GLU A 112 5.59 8.96 -4.71
C GLU A 112 6.03 9.86 -3.55
N GLN A 113 6.78 9.36 -2.56
CA GLN A 113 7.23 10.17 -1.42
C GLN A 113 8.61 10.80 -1.63
N GLU A 114 9.47 10.20 -2.44
CA GLU A 114 10.84 10.67 -2.66
C GLU A 114 11.01 11.54 -3.93
N ASP A 115 9.95 11.78 -4.72
CA ASP A 115 10.04 12.59 -5.95
C ASP A 115 11.22 12.12 -6.83
N VAL A 116 11.35 10.79 -7.03
CA VAL A 116 12.51 10.16 -7.68
C VAL A 116 12.72 10.70 -9.10
N THR A 117 11.64 11.14 -9.76
CA THR A 117 11.68 11.79 -11.07
C THR A 117 12.42 13.13 -11.07
N ARG A 118 12.44 13.90 -9.96
CA ARG A 118 13.17 15.17 -9.89
C ARG A 118 14.64 15.02 -9.52
N ARG A 119 14.99 13.95 -8.80
CA ARG A 119 16.39 13.70 -8.37
C ARG A 119 17.19 12.91 -9.42
N PHE A 120 16.51 12.18 -10.31
CA PHE A 120 17.12 11.32 -11.32
C PHE A 120 16.55 11.50 -12.73
N ALA A 121 15.83 12.59 -13.04
CA ALA A 121 15.69 12.98 -14.43
C ALA A 121 17.12 13.16 -14.98
N PRO A 122 17.58 12.37 -15.97
CA PRO A 122 18.83 12.69 -16.63
C PRO A 122 18.69 14.14 -17.11
N PRO A 123 19.70 15.01 -16.91
CA PRO A 123 19.66 16.32 -17.53
C PRO A 123 19.35 16.06 -19.01
N LEU A 124 18.36 16.76 -19.58
CA LEU A 124 17.92 16.57 -20.98
C LEU A 124 19.07 16.68 -22.00
N ALA A 125 20.26 17.15 -21.57
CA ALA A 125 21.52 17.14 -22.28
C ALA A 125 22.19 15.76 -22.45
N ALA A 126 21.78 14.72 -21.71
CA ALA A 126 22.41 13.39 -21.70
C ALA A 126 21.70 12.34 -22.62
N LEU A 127 20.69 12.77 -23.38
CA LEU A 127 19.97 11.95 -24.37
C LEU A 127 20.25 12.41 -25.81
N ARG A 128 21.52 12.77 -26.08
CA ARG A 128 22.05 12.96 -27.43
C ARG A 128 23.13 11.94 -27.72
#